data_AF-A0A353WY38-F1
#
_entry.id   AF-A0A353WY38-F1
#
_cell.length_a   1.000
_cell.length_b   1.000
_cell.length_c   1.000
_cell.angle_alpha   90.00
_cell.angle_beta   90.00
_cell.angle_gamma   90.00
#
_symmetry.space_group_name_H-M   'P 1'
#
loop_
_entity.id
_entity.type
_entity.pdbx_description
1 polymer ?
#
loop_
_entity_poly.entity_id
_entity_poly.type
_entity_poly.pdbx_seq_one_letter_code
_entity_poly.pdbx_strand_id
1 'polypeptide(L)'
;MKFPSLTRTPKHKRFNYQPRYYDPVKEDIKNRTERIRGELLKKSSQNYRHHIQSAFGERHRQYQKTDIMQLLLILLFLGGFFGYIYFGNIALYSFIVLFSGYIFFRIRRQR
;
A
#
# COMPACT_ATOMS: atom_id res chain seq x y z
N MET A 1 15.25 5.30 33.63
CA MET A 1 14.73 5.05 32.27
C MET A 1 15.80 4.31 31.48
N LYS A 2 15.52 3.15 30.87
CA LYS A 2 16.52 2.36 30.13
C LYS A 2 16.61 2.86 28.69
N PHE A 3 17.76 3.40 28.29
CA PHE A 3 18.04 3.79 26.91
C PHE A 3 18.34 2.55 26.04
N PRO A 4 17.82 2.46 24.80
CA PRO A 4 18.13 1.34 23.90
C PRO A 4 19.56 1.47 23.35
N SER A 5 20.33 0.37 23.43
CA SER A 5 21.71 0.30 22.92
C SER A 5 21.72 0.17 21.39
N LEU A 6 22.34 1.14 20.71
CA LEU A 6 22.40 1.28 19.25
C LEU A 6 23.60 0.56 18.59
N THR A 7 24.39 -0.22 19.34
CA THR A 7 25.69 -0.76 18.88
C THR A 7 25.84 -2.28 19.02
N ARG A 8 24.74 -3.03 19.11
CA ARG A 8 24.80 -4.49 19.16
C ARG A 8 24.99 -5.08 17.76
N THR A 9 26.22 -5.45 17.43
CA THR A 9 26.50 -6.21 16.20
C THR A 9 26.00 -7.66 16.33
N PRO A 10 25.36 -8.22 15.28
CA PRO A 10 24.93 -9.60 15.30
C PRO A 10 26.15 -10.53 15.31
N LYS A 11 26.25 -11.42 16.30
CA LYS A 11 27.26 -12.47 16.33
C LYS A 11 27.00 -13.45 15.18
N HIS A 12 28.06 -13.88 14.49
CA HIS A 12 27.96 -14.88 13.44
C HIS A 12 27.46 -16.21 14.02
N LYS A 13 26.53 -16.86 13.31
CA LYS A 13 26.05 -18.19 13.70
C LYS A 13 27.13 -19.21 13.34
N ARG A 14 27.60 -19.98 14.33
CA ARG A 14 28.43 -21.17 14.09
C ARG A 14 27.51 -22.36 13.85
N PHE A 15 27.76 -23.12 12.79
CA PHE A 15 26.99 -24.31 12.47
C PHE A 15 27.55 -25.52 13.22
N ASN A 16 26.87 -25.92 14.29
CA ASN A 16 27.19 -27.14 15.03
C ASN A 16 26.36 -28.32 14.49
N TYR A 17 26.51 -28.65 13.20
CA TYR A 17 25.82 -29.82 12.65
C TYR A 17 26.59 -31.09 13.01
N GLN A 18 25.89 -32.04 13.63
CA GLN A 18 26.40 -33.38 13.83
C GLN A 18 26.28 -34.16 12.51
N PRO A 19 27.34 -34.86 12.06
CA PRO A 19 27.23 -35.70 10.88
C PRO A 19 26.19 -36.78 11.15
N ARG A 20 25.17 -36.86 10.28
CA ARG A 20 24.12 -37.87 10.37
C ARG A 20 24.31 -38.88 9.26
N TYR A 21 24.34 -40.16 9.62
CA TYR A 21 24.41 -41.25 8.67
C TYR A 21 23.11 -41.36 7.86
N TYR A 22 23.25 -41.60 6.56
CA TYR A 22 22.12 -41.76 5.65
C TYR A 22 21.46 -43.13 5.85
N ASP A 23 20.14 -43.13 6.02
CA ASP A 23 19.34 -44.35 6.06
C ASP A 23 18.31 -44.26 4.93
N PRO A 24 18.41 -45.13 3.89
CA PRO A 24 17.57 -45.06 2.72
C PRO A 24 16.08 -45.22 3.05
N VAL A 25 15.75 -46.12 3.99
CA VAL A 25 14.35 -46.39 4.34
C VAL A 25 13.74 -45.19 5.04
N LYS A 26 14.51 -44.55 5.93
CA LYS A 26 14.05 -43.37 6.67
C LYS A 26 13.82 -42.17 5.77
N GLU A 27 14.73 -41.91 4.84
CA GLU A 27 14.59 -40.79 3.91
C GLU A 27 13.45 -41.04 2.91
N ASP A 28 13.24 -42.27 2.44
CA ASP A 28 12.09 -42.60 1.57
C ASP A 28 10.75 -42.38 2.27
N ILE A 29 10.60 -42.85 3.51
CA ILE A 29 9.39 -42.64 4.30
C ILE A 29 9.17 -41.15 4.57
N LYS A 30 10.23 -40.42 4.91
CA LYS A 30 10.19 -38.97 5.13
C LYS A 30 9.78 -38.21 3.87
N ASN A 31 10.37 -38.52 2.72
CA ASN A 31 10.03 -37.90 1.44
C ASN A 31 8.57 -38.16 1.05
N ARG A 32 8.06 -39.38 1.28
CA ARG A 32 6.66 -39.73 1.04
C ARG A 32 5.71 -38.97 1.97
N THR A 33 6.03 -38.93 3.26
CA THR A 33 5.22 -38.21 4.26
C THR A 33 5.24 -36.69 4.04
N GLU A 34 6.36 -36.11 3.67
CA GLU A 34 6.47 -34.69 3.30
C GLU A 34 5.65 -34.35 2.05
N ARG A 35 5.66 -35.22 1.03
CA ARG A 35 4.82 -35.05 -0.16
C ARG A 35 3.33 -35.06 0.20
N ILE A 36 2.88 -36.08 0.94
CA ILE A 36 1.47 -36.20 1.38
C ILE A 36 1.07 -35.00 2.25
N ARG A 37 1.94 -34.58 3.19
CA ARG A 37 1.72 -33.41 4.03
C ARG A 37 1.62 -32.12 3.20
N GLY A 38 2.47 -31.98 2.19
CA GLY A 38 2.45 -30.87 1.24
C GLY A 38 1.17 -30.83 0.41
N GLU A 39 0.67 -31.98 -0.03
CA GLU A 39 -0.61 -32.10 -0.75
C GLU A 39 -1.81 -31.78 0.14
N LEU A 40 -1.82 -32.24 1.39
CA LEU A 40 -2.85 -31.92 2.39
C LEU A 40 -2.86 -30.41 2.73
N LEU A 41 -1.68 -29.82 2.94
CA LEU A 41 -1.51 -28.38 3.14
C LEU A 41 -1.91 -27.58 1.90
N LYS A 42 -1.60 -28.05 0.69
CA LYS A 42 -2.06 -27.40 -0.54
C LYS A 42 -3.57 -27.51 -0.69
N LYS A 43 -4.20 -28.64 -0.36
CA LYS A 43 -5.66 -28.81 -0.40
C LYS A 43 -6.37 -27.89 0.60
N SER A 44 -5.86 -27.76 1.82
CA SER A 44 -6.38 -26.79 2.79
C SER A 44 -6.08 -25.34 2.39
N SER A 45 -4.88 -25.09 1.85
CA SER A 45 -4.47 -23.79 1.32
C SER A 45 -5.23 -23.41 0.05
N GLN A 46 -5.71 -24.34 -0.77
CA GLN A 46 -6.52 -24.08 -1.96
C GLN A 46 -7.89 -23.52 -1.53
N ASN A 47 -8.48 -24.13 -0.50
CA ASN A 47 -9.68 -23.61 0.16
C ASN A 47 -9.41 -22.22 0.78
N TYR A 48 -8.24 -21.98 1.37
CA TYR A 48 -7.84 -20.64 1.84
C TYR A 48 -7.49 -19.64 0.71
N ARG A 49 -6.90 -20.09 -0.40
CA ARG A 49 -6.47 -19.29 -1.56
C ARG A 49 -7.68 -18.70 -2.28
N HIS A 50 -8.80 -19.41 -2.32
CA HIS A 50 -10.06 -18.85 -2.82
C HIS A 50 -10.52 -17.63 -2.01
N HIS A 51 -10.30 -17.60 -0.69
CA HIS A 51 -10.61 -16.46 0.18
C HIS A 51 -9.53 -15.37 0.16
N ILE A 52 -8.28 -15.73 -0.12
CA ILE A 52 -7.17 -14.77 -0.21
C ILE A 52 -7.16 -14.04 -1.56
N GLN A 53 -7.50 -14.71 -2.67
CA GLN A 53 -7.61 -14.06 -3.99
C GLN A 53 -8.71 -13.00 -4.02
N SER A 54 -9.83 -13.20 -3.32
CA SER A 54 -10.87 -12.16 -3.20
C SER A 54 -10.38 -10.94 -2.41
N ALA A 55 -9.60 -11.13 -1.34
CA ALA A 55 -9.03 -10.05 -0.54
C ALA A 55 -7.95 -9.22 -1.28
N PHE A 56 -7.22 -9.84 -2.23
CA PHE A 56 -6.25 -9.13 -3.06
C PHE A 56 -6.88 -8.44 -4.29
N GLY A 57 -8.02 -8.93 -4.78
CA GLY A 57 -8.77 -8.30 -5.87
C GLY A 57 -9.38 -6.94 -5.51
N GLU A 58 -9.69 -6.71 -4.23
CA GLU A 58 -10.26 -5.43 -3.79
C GLU A 58 -9.23 -4.29 -3.72
N ARG A 59 -7.93 -4.58 -3.57
CA ARG A 59 -6.89 -3.53 -3.45
C ARG A 59 -6.55 -2.83 -4.76
N HIS A 60 -6.92 -3.37 -5.93
CA HIS A 60 -6.67 -2.72 -7.22
C HIS A 60 -7.82 -1.82 -7.69
N ARG A 61 -8.96 -1.79 -6.98
CA ARG A 61 -10.12 -0.97 -7.35
C ARG A 61 -10.12 0.44 -6.75
N GLN A 62 -9.03 0.88 -6.12
CA GLN A 62 -8.90 2.24 -5.59
C GLN A 62 -8.14 3.23 -6.50
N TYR A 63 -7.59 2.78 -7.64
CA TYR A 63 -6.78 3.65 -8.52
C TYR A 63 -7.56 4.38 -9.62
N GLN A 64 -8.90 4.38 -9.56
CA GLN A 64 -9.73 5.18 -10.48
C GLN A 64 -10.72 6.07 -9.75
N LYS A 65 -10.26 6.73 -8.68
CA LYS A 65 -10.82 8.04 -8.37
C LYS A 65 -10.00 9.04 -9.15
N THR A 66 -10.47 9.38 -10.37
CA THR A 66 -10.07 10.63 -11.02
C THR A 66 -10.13 11.70 -9.94
N ASP A 67 -8.99 12.30 -9.64
CA ASP A 67 -8.89 13.30 -8.60
C ASP A 67 -9.60 14.57 -9.10
N ILE A 68 -10.92 14.60 -8.94
CA ILE A 68 -11.79 15.72 -9.33
C ILE A 68 -11.25 17.02 -8.72
N MET A 69 -10.56 16.94 -7.57
CA MET A 69 -9.88 18.09 -6.97
C MET A 69 -8.68 18.53 -7.79
N GLN A 70 -7.86 17.61 -8.31
CA GLN A 70 -6.76 17.92 -9.23
C GLN A 70 -7.27 18.57 -10.53
N LEU A 71 -8.36 18.06 -11.10
CA LEU A 71 -8.96 18.63 -12.31
C LEU A 71 -9.54 20.03 -12.04
N LEU A 72 -10.23 20.21 -10.91
CA LEU A 72 -10.70 21.53 -10.47
C LEU A 72 -9.55 22.51 -10.25
N LEU A 73 -8.45 22.07 -9.64
CA LEU A 73 -7.24 22.88 -9.47
C LEU A 73 -6.67 23.30 -10.81
N ILE A 74 -6.50 22.38 -11.76
CA ILE A 74 -5.99 22.70 -13.09
C ILE A 74 -6.90 23.70 -13.80
N LEU A 75 -8.23 23.51 -13.75
CA LEU A 75 -9.20 24.41 -14.35
C LEU A 75 -9.16 25.80 -13.70
N LEU A 76 -9.04 25.86 -12.38
CA LEU A 76 -8.91 27.09 -11.60
C LEU A 76 -7.63 27.86 -12.01
N PHE A 77 -6.49 27.16 -12.08
CA PHE A 77 -5.22 27.75 -12.47
C PHE A 77 -5.24 28.24 -13.92
N LEU A 78 -5.76 27.46 -14.87
CA LEU A 78 -5.91 27.90 -16.26
C LEU A 78 -6.86 29.11 -16.35
N GLY A 79 -8.04 29.03 -15.73
CA GLY A 79 -9.04 30.11 -15.77
C GLY A 79 -8.52 31.41 -15.17
N GLY A 80 -7.77 31.34 -14.06
CA GLY A 80 -7.11 32.50 -13.47
C GLY A 80 -6.00 33.08 -14.35
N PHE A 81 -5.20 32.22 -14.99
CA PHE A 81 -4.14 32.65 -15.89
C PHE A 81 -4.69 33.33 -17.15
N PHE A 82 -5.70 32.74 -17.80
CA PHE A 82 -6.37 33.35 -18.95
C PHE A 82 -7.14 34.63 -18.58
N GLY A 83 -7.80 34.65 -17.41
CA GLY A 83 -8.48 35.83 -16.90
C GLY A 83 -7.52 36.98 -16.61
N TYR A 84 -6.32 36.70 -16.11
CA TYR A 84 -5.28 37.70 -15.87
C TYR A 84 -4.78 38.36 -17.16
N ILE A 85 -4.56 37.57 -18.23
CA ILE A 85 -4.13 38.10 -19.52
C ILE A 85 -5.16 39.07 -20.13
N TYR A 86 -6.46 38.80 -19.93
CA TYR A 86 -7.53 39.60 -20.56
C TYR A 86 -8.03 40.79 -19.73
N PHE A 87 -8.05 40.69 -18.40
CA PHE A 87 -8.65 41.69 -17.49
C PHE A 87 -7.67 42.31 -16.47
N GLY A 88 -6.39 41.92 -16.48
CA GLY A 88 -5.36 42.49 -15.61
C GLY A 88 -5.66 42.32 -14.11
N ASN A 89 -5.52 43.39 -13.32
CA ASN A 89 -5.64 43.33 -11.85
C ASN A 89 -7.06 43.01 -11.35
N ILE A 90 -8.12 43.27 -12.13
CA ILE A 90 -9.51 42.93 -11.74
C ILE A 90 -9.67 41.41 -11.56
N ALA A 91 -8.95 40.62 -12.36
CA ALA A 91 -9.03 39.16 -12.32
C ALA A 91 -8.43 38.59 -11.03
N LEU A 92 -7.42 39.25 -10.44
CA LEU A 92 -6.83 38.82 -9.18
C LEU A 92 -7.80 39.01 -8.01
N TYR A 93 -8.51 40.14 -7.98
CA TYR A 93 -9.51 40.42 -6.94
C TYR A 93 -10.71 39.48 -7.01
N SER A 94 -11.20 39.16 -8.22
CA SER A 94 -12.31 38.20 -8.38
C SER A 94 -11.89 36.79 -7.96
N PHE A 95 -10.65 36.39 -8.24
CA PHE A 95 -10.10 35.10 -7.84
C PHE A 95 -9.99 34.95 -6.32
N ILE A 96 -9.49 35.98 -5.63
CA ILE A 96 -9.39 35.99 -4.15
C ILE A 96 -10.76 35.88 -3.50
N VAL A 97 -11.77 36.60 -4.01
CA VAL A 97 -13.14 36.54 -3.48
C VAL A 97 -13.76 35.15 -3.67
N LEU A 98 -13.63 34.56 -4.86
CA LEU A 98 -14.13 33.21 -5.13
C LEU A 98 -13.41 32.14 -4.31
N PHE A 99 -12.09 32.25 -4.15
CA PHE A 99 -11.29 31.32 -3.36
C PHE A 99 -11.64 31.39 -1.87
N SER A 100 -11.78 32.60 -1.32
CA SER A 100 -12.19 32.82 0.06
C SER A 100 -13.61 32.29 0.32
N GLY A 101 -14.55 32.54 -0.59
CA GLY A 101 -15.92 32.02 -0.50
C GLY A 101 -15.98 30.50 -0.56
N TYR A 102 -15.20 29.88 -1.45
CA TYR A 102 -15.12 28.42 -1.58
C TYR A 102 -14.57 27.75 -0.30
N ILE A 103 -13.49 28.29 0.28
CA ILE A 103 -12.93 27.80 1.54
C ILE A 103 -13.95 27.89 2.67
N PHE A 104 -14.66 29.01 2.79
CA PHE A 104 -15.66 29.20 3.82
C PHE A 104 -16.82 28.17 3.72
N PHE A 105 -17.33 27.95 2.50
CA PHE A 105 -18.36 26.94 2.26
C PHE A 105 -17.87 25.50 2.51
N ARG A 106 -16.62 25.19 2.15
CA ARG A 106 -16.03 23.86 2.36
C ARG A 106 -15.85 23.55 3.83
N ILE A 107 -15.39 24.52 4.63
CA ILE A 107 -15.21 24.36 6.08
C ILE A 107 -16.56 24.17 6.78
N ARG A 108 -17.59 24.93 6.37
CA ARG A 108 -18.94 24.81 6.95
C ARG A 108 -19.62 23.48 6.64
N ARG A 109 -19.29 22.82 5.53
CA ARG A 109 -19.86 21.53 5.14
C ARG A 109 -19.25 20.32 5.86
N GLN A 110 -18.12 20.51 6.58
CA GLN A 110 -17.46 19.44 7.34
C GLN A 110 -17.70 19.50 8.87
N ARG A 111 -18.44 20.51 9.35
CA ARG A 111 -19.07 20.49 10.67
C ARG A 111 -20.53 20.08 10.53
#